data_AF-A0A662CUG7-F1
#
_entry.id   AF-A0A662CUG7-F1
#
_cell.length_a   1.000
_cell.length_b   1.000
_cell.length_c   1.000
_cell.angle_alpha   90.00
_cell.angle_beta   90.00
_cell.angle_gamma   90.00
#
_symmetry.space_group_name_H-M   'P 1'
#
loop_
_entity.id
_entity.type
_entity.pdbx_description
1 polymer ?
#
loop_
_entity_poly.entity_id
_entity_poly.type
_entity_poly.pdbx_seq_one_letter_code
_entity_poly.pdbx_strand_id
1 'polypeptide(L)'
;MSIKTFSRGGVHPPDNKLSAGNKIVELPPPELATIPLSQHLGAPAKVLVNRGDQVKVGQLIAQSEGFVSTNIHSSVSGKVLKVDQFMDSSGYRRMAVQIQVEGDQWMETIDRS
;
A
#
# COMPACT_ATOMS: atom_id res chain seq x y z
N MET A 1 -27.06 -29.87 -4.39
CA MET A 1 -28.04 -28.88 -3.92
C MET A 1 -27.32 -27.88 -3.03
N SER A 2 -27.42 -26.58 -3.33
CA SER A 2 -26.85 -25.52 -2.48
C SER A 2 -27.67 -25.42 -1.19
N ILE A 3 -27.02 -25.56 -0.02
CA ILE A 3 -27.65 -25.39 1.28
C ILE A 3 -27.94 -23.91 1.48
N LYS A 4 -29.22 -23.54 1.56
CA LYS A 4 -29.64 -22.16 1.82
C LYS A 4 -29.34 -21.82 3.29
N THR A 5 -28.35 -20.97 3.52
CA THR A 5 -27.89 -20.57 4.87
C THR A 5 -28.86 -19.66 5.62
N PHE A 6 -29.86 -19.07 4.92
CA PHE A 6 -30.87 -18.20 5.54
C PHE A 6 -32.29 -18.64 5.17
N SER A 7 -33.12 -18.84 6.19
CA SER A 7 -34.50 -19.35 6.07
C SER A 7 -35.48 -18.39 5.41
N ARG A 8 -35.17 -17.08 5.36
CA ARG A 8 -36.00 -16.03 4.77
C ARG A 8 -35.60 -15.61 3.35
N GLY A 9 -34.63 -16.29 2.75
CA GLY A 9 -34.08 -15.94 1.43
C GLY A 9 -32.83 -15.06 1.50
N GLY A 10 -32.25 -14.81 0.32
CA GLY A 10 -30.97 -14.11 0.12
C GLY A 10 -30.35 -14.48 -1.23
N VAL A 11 -29.34 -13.72 -1.67
CA VAL A 11 -28.52 -14.08 -2.85
C VAL A 11 -27.35 -14.92 -2.37
N HIS A 12 -27.11 -16.04 -3.04
CA HIS A 12 -25.91 -16.87 -2.86
C HIS A 12 -25.04 -16.72 -4.11
N PRO A 13 -24.11 -15.74 -4.13
CA PRO A 13 -23.17 -15.64 -5.23
C PRO A 13 -22.36 -16.94 -5.35
N PRO A 14 -22.00 -17.35 -6.58
CA PRO A 14 -21.11 -18.49 -6.78
C PRO A 14 -19.77 -18.30 -6.05
N ASP A 15 -19.23 -19.40 -5.52
CA ASP A 15 -17.88 -19.41 -4.95
C ASP A 15 -16.84 -19.12 -6.07
N ASN A 16 -15.98 -18.12 -5.86
CA ASN A 16 -14.85 -17.80 -6.75
C ASN A 16 -13.51 -18.26 -6.16
N LYS A 17 -13.47 -19.48 -5.62
CA LYS A 17 -12.27 -20.08 -5.01
C LYS A 17 -11.30 -20.62 -6.05
N LEU A 18 -10.91 -19.78 -7.01
CA LEU A 18 -10.12 -20.13 -8.20
C LEU A 18 -8.72 -20.68 -7.87
N SER A 19 -8.23 -20.44 -6.65
CA SER A 19 -6.91 -20.87 -6.20
C SER A 19 -6.92 -22.06 -5.22
N ALA A 20 -8.07 -22.68 -4.94
CA ALA A 20 -8.22 -23.67 -3.86
C ALA A 20 -7.30 -24.91 -3.97
N GLY A 21 -6.83 -25.25 -5.17
CA GLY A 21 -5.92 -26.37 -5.42
C GLY A 21 -4.51 -25.96 -5.86
N ASN A 22 -4.22 -24.66 -5.92
CA ASN A 22 -2.93 -24.18 -6.39
C ASN A 22 -1.87 -24.32 -5.28
N LYS A 23 -0.63 -24.54 -5.69
CA LYS A 23 0.51 -24.49 -4.76
C LYS A 23 0.63 -23.06 -4.21
N ILE A 24 1.05 -22.97 -2.95
CA ILE A 24 1.48 -21.70 -2.37
C ILE A 24 2.73 -21.26 -3.13
N VAL A 25 2.73 -20.00 -3.57
CA VAL A 25 3.83 -19.37 -4.27
C VAL A 25 4.16 -18.05 -3.60
N GLU A 26 5.44 -17.68 -3.63
CA GLU A 26 5.86 -16.37 -3.19
C GLU A 26 5.48 -15.33 -4.25
N LEU A 27 4.80 -14.26 -3.83
CA LEU A 27 4.43 -13.18 -4.73
C LEU A 27 5.59 -12.18 -4.77
N PRO A 28 6.20 -11.92 -5.94
CA PRO A 28 7.25 -10.92 -6.03
C PRO A 28 6.69 -9.52 -5.71
N PRO A 29 7.54 -8.61 -5.20
CA PRO A 29 7.17 -7.21 -5.08
C PRO A 29 6.68 -6.64 -6.41
N PRO A 30 5.70 -5.71 -6.41
CA PRO A 30 5.26 -5.06 -7.63
C PRO A 30 6.40 -4.21 -8.20
N GLU A 31 6.40 -3.97 -9.52
CA GLU A 31 7.38 -3.08 -10.15
C GLU A 31 7.19 -1.61 -9.73
N LEU A 32 5.95 -1.22 -9.41
CA LEU A 32 5.57 0.13 -9.01
C LEU A 32 4.75 0.11 -7.74
N ALA A 33 5.13 0.95 -6.78
CA ALA A 33 4.36 1.20 -5.57
C ALA A 33 3.90 2.65 -5.53
N THR A 34 2.61 2.89 -5.26
CA THR A 34 2.06 4.23 -5.03
C THR A 34 1.59 4.31 -3.58
N ILE A 35 2.25 5.13 -2.77
CA ILE A 35 2.01 5.24 -1.33
C ILE A 35 1.27 6.55 -1.04
N PRO A 36 -0.03 6.52 -0.68
CA PRO A 36 -0.81 7.74 -0.40
C PRO A 36 -0.27 8.48 0.81
N LEU A 37 -0.35 9.82 0.79
CA LEU A 37 0.04 10.67 1.93
C LEU A 37 -1.07 10.86 2.97
N SER A 38 -2.25 10.28 2.73
CA SER A 38 -3.44 10.40 3.58
C SER A 38 -4.05 9.02 3.81
N GLN A 39 -3.38 8.19 4.63
CA GLN A 39 -3.81 6.82 4.99
C GLN A 39 -4.53 6.76 6.35
N HIS A 40 -4.61 7.90 7.05
CA HIS A 40 -5.21 8.06 8.37
C HIS A 40 -6.31 9.11 8.35
N LEU A 41 -7.12 9.18 9.43
CA LEU A 41 -8.26 10.11 9.55
C LEU A 41 -7.86 11.59 9.47
N GLY A 42 -6.67 11.91 9.98
CA GLY A 42 -6.23 13.28 10.18
C GLY A 42 -5.62 13.98 8.97
N ALA A 43 -4.97 15.13 9.21
CA ALA A 43 -4.39 15.95 8.15
C ALA A 43 -3.28 15.20 7.39
N PRO A 44 -3.22 15.29 6.04
CA PRO A 44 -2.23 14.58 5.23
C PRO A 44 -0.80 14.80 5.72
N ALA A 45 0.02 13.74 5.69
CA ALA A 45 1.41 13.82 6.08
C ALA A 45 2.21 14.68 5.09
N LYS A 46 3.14 15.48 5.62
CA LYS A 46 4.05 16.32 4.84
C LYS A 46 5.13 15.46 4.21
N VAL A 47 5.21 15.46 2.87
CA VAL A 47 6.21 14.69 2.13
C VAL A 47 7.63 15.14 2.47
N LEU A 48 8.55 14.18 2.59
CA LEU A 48 9.97 14.39 2.91
C LEU A 48 10.92 13.99 1.78
N VAL A 49 10.41 13.37 0.72
CA VAL A 49 11.19 12.89 -0.43
C VAL A 49 10.78 13.61 -1.71
N ASN A 50 11.69 13.65 -2.67
CA ASN A 50 11.53 14.27 -3.97
C ASN A 50 11.71 13.25 -5.10
N ARG A 51 11.28 13.62 -6.30
CA ARG A 51 11.56 12.85 -7.52
C ARG A 51 13.08 12.63 -7.66
N GLY A 52 13.47 11.39 -7.86
CA GLY A 52 14.86 10.98 -8.05
C GLY A 52 15.51 10.39 -6.80
N ASP A 53 14.94 10.61 -5.62
CA ASP A 53 15.48 10.09 -4.36
C ASP A 53 15.43 8.56 -4.31
N GLN A 54 16.47 7.96 -3.73
CA GLN A 54 16.46 6.54 -3.37
C GLN A 54 15.86 6.39 -1.97
N VAL A 55 15.00 5.38 -1.82
CA VAL A 55 14.36 5.03 -0.55
C VAL A 55 14.62 3.57 -0.20
N LYS A 56 14.72 3.28 1.10
CA LYS A 56 14.81 1.93 1.66
C LYS A 56 13.46 1.50 2.25
N VAL A 57 13.24 0.20 2.38
CA VAL A 57 12.12 -0.34 3.16
C VAL A 57 12.21 0.16 4.60
N GLY A 58 11.10 0.67 5.12
CA GLY A 58 11.02 1.27 6.45
C GLY A 58 11.49 2.72 6.53
N GLN A 59 11.95 3.34 5.43
CA GLN A 59 12.37 4.74 5.44
C GLN A 59 11.17 5.68 5.59
N LEU A 60 11.27 6.68 6.47
CA LEU A 60 10.28 7.75 6.61
C LEU A 60 10.24 8.59 5.32
N ILE A 61 9.10 8.60 4.62
CA ILE A 61 8.91 9.34 3.37
C ILE A 61 7.92 10.51 3.51
N ALA A 62 7.12 10.53 4.58
CA ALA A 62 6.31 11.67 4.95
C ALA A 62 6.12 11.76 6.47
N GLN A 63 6.19 12.98 7.01
CA GLN A 63 6.08 13.29 8.43
C GLN A 63 4.65 13.67 8.81
N SER A 64 4.17 13.21 9.95
CA SER A 64 2.88 13.62 10.51
C SER A 64 2.79 15.14 10.67
N GLU A 65 1.64 15.73 10.34
CA GLU A 65 1.37 17.17 10.49
C GLU A 65 -0.01 17.41 11.11
N GLY A 66 -0.11 18.30 12.10
CA GLY A 66 -1.37 18.61 12.80
C GLY A 66 -1.69 17.68 13.98
N PHE A 67 -2.87 17.87 14.58
CA PHE A 67 -3.26 17.21 15.84
C PHE A 67 -3.55 15.70 15.67
N VAL A 68 -4.17 15.34 14.54
CA VAL A 68 -4.36 13.94 14.14
C VAL A 68 -3.58 13.77 12.85
N SER A 69 -2.54 12.94 12.87
CA SER A 69 -1.73 12.57 11.70
C SER A 69 -0.74 11.47 12.11
N THR A 70 -0.11 10.78 11.15
CA THR A 70 0.88 9.75 11.44
C THR A 70 1.97 9.75 10.37
N ASN A 71 3.19 9.40 10.78
CA ASN A 71 4.33 9.19 9.90
C ASN A 71 4.04 8.09 8.88
N ILE A 72 4.50 8.28 7.64
CA ILE A 72 4.36 7.31 6.55
C ILE A 72 5.75 6.89 6.11
N HIS A 73 5.96 5.57 6.07
CA HIS A 73 7.21 4.95 5.70
C HIS A 73 7.07 4.22 4.36
N SER A 74 8.17 4.09 3.61
CA SER A 74 8.19 3.30 2.39
C SER A 74 8.07 1.81 2.73
N SER A 75 7.16 1.10 2.05
CA SER A 75 7.02 -0.35 2.14
C SER A 75 7.99 -1.10 1.22
N VAL A 76 8.70 -0.39 0.35
CA VAL A 76 9.59 -0.93 -0.70
C VAL A 76 10.89 -0.14 -0.75
N SER A 77 11.96 -0.73 -1.25
CA SER A 77 13.14 0.02 -1.69
C SER A 77 13.05 0.39 -3.16
N GLY A 78 13.73 1.46 -3.54
CA GLY A 78 13.89 1.87 -4.93
C GLY A 78 13.84 3.37 -5.11
N LYS A 79 13.42 3.81 -6.30
CA LYS A 79 13.55 5.20 -6.73
C LYS A 79 12.21 5.91 -6.77
N VAL A 80 12.12 7.07 -6.13
CA VAL A 80 10.94 7.94 -6.22
C VAL A 80 10.81 8.48 -7.65
N LEU A 81 9.77 8.07 -8.36
CA LEU A 81 9.48 8.54 -9.70
C LEU A 81 8.81 9.91 -9.71
N LYS A 82 7.87 10.12 -8.78
CA LYS A 82 7.15 11.38 -8.61
C LYS A 82 6.36 11.43 -7.31
N VAL A 83 6.06 12.66 -6.89
CA VAL A 83 5.09 12.98 -5.84
C VAL A 83 3.95 13.74 -6.53
N ASP A 84 2.78 13.11 -6.64
CA ASP A 84 1.69 13.57 -7.52
C ASP A 84 0.33 13.08 -7.02
N GLN A 85 -0.75 13.50 -7.67
CA GLN A 85 -2.11 13.06 -7.34
C GLN A 85 -2.51 11.79 -8.10
N PHE A 86 -2.94 10.76 -7.37
CA PHE A 86 -3.42 9.47 -7.89
C PHE A 86 -4.84 9.19 -7.42
N MET A 87 -5.58 8.41 -8.20
CA MET A 87 -6.90 7.93 -7.79
C MET A 87 -6.75 6.93 -6.64
N ASP A 88 -7.40 7.21 -5.53
CA ASP A 88 -7.46 6.30 -4.39
C ASP A 88 -8.65 5.33 -4.49
N SER A 89 -8.80 4.45 -3.50
CA SER A 89 -9.89 3.47 -3.43
C SER A 89 -11.28 4.10 -3.29
N SER A 90 -11.38 5.39 -2.97
CA SER A 90 -12.63 6.14 -2.93
C SER A 90 -12.95 6.85 -4.25
N GLY A 91 -12.06 6.75 -5.25
CA GLY A 91 -12.22 7.37 -6.56
C GLY A 91 -11.76 8.83 -6.63
N TYR A 92 -11.23 9.39 -5.55
CA TYR A 92 -10.73 10.77 -5.52
C TYR A 92 -9.22 10.82 -5.78
N ARG A 93 -8.77 11.92 -6.37
CA ARG A 93 -7.34 12.19 -6.56
C ARG A 93 -6.71 12.69 -5.25
N ARG A 94 -5.72 11.96 -4.73
CA ARG A 94 -4.97 12.28 -3.50
C ARG A 94 -3.48 12.26 -3.75
N MET A 95 -2.74 13.09 -3.02
CA MET A 95 -1.28 13.11 -3.08
C MET A 95 -0.70 11.77 -2.64
N ALA A 96 0.27 11.25 -3.40
CA ALA A 96 1.00 10.03 -3.11
C ALA A 96 2.44 10.12 -3.62
N VAL A 97 3.31 9.28 -3.07
CA VAL A 97 4.67 9.04 -3.56
C VAL A 97 4.65 7.78 -4.42
N GLN A 98 5.04 7.89 -5.69
CA GLN A 98 5.21 6.73 -6.55
C GLN A 98 6.68 6.33 -6.64
N ILE A 99 6.96 5.05 -6.39
CA ILE A 99 8.29 4.47 -6.30
C ILE A 99 8.40 3.36 -7.35
N GLN A 100 9.44 3.42 -8.17
CA GLN A 100 9.92 2.28 -8.96
C GLN A 100 10.64 1.36 -7.99
N VAL A 101 10.12 0.15 -7.83
CA VAL A 101 10.65 -0.82 -6.88
C VAL A 101 11.95 -1.41 -7.44
N GLU A 102 13.00 -1.34 -6.64
CA GLU A 102 14.33 -1.85 -6.98
C GLU A 102 14.95 -2.51 -5.75
N GLY A 103 15.33 -3.78 -5.87
CA GLY A 103 15.94 -4.56 -4.80
C GLY A 103 15.00 -4.77 -3.59
N ASP A 104 15.61 -5.09 -2.45
CA ASP A 104 14.95 -5.26 -1.15
C ASP A 104 15.88 -4.74 -0.04
N GLN A 105 16.23 -3.46 -0.11
CA GLN A 105 17.14 -2.82 0.85
C GLN A 105 16.35 -2.21 2.01
N TRP A 106 16.60 -2.71 3.22
CA TRP A 106 15.94 -2.24 4.43
C TRP A 106 16.79 -1.19 5.15
N MET A 107 16.13 -0.29 5.89
CA MET A 107 16.86 0.53 6.85
C MET A 107 17.56 -0.37 7.88
N GLU A 108 18.78 -0.01 8.25
CA GLU A 108 19.63 -0.78 9.17
C GLU A 108 19.03 -0.93 10.57
N THR A 109 18.12 -0.03 10.94
CA THR A 109 17.42 -0.05 12.23
C THR A 109 16.25 -1.02 12.29
N ILE A 110 15.89 -1.68 11.19
CA ILE A 110 14.75 -2.61 11.15
C ILE A 110 15.23 -4.03 11.46
N ASP A 111 14.65 -4.63 12.50
CA ASP A 111 14.86 -6.03 12.84
C ASP A 111 14.16 -6.94 11.83
N ARG A 112 14.90 -7.92 11.30
CA ARG A 112 14.46 -8.90 10.29
C ARG A 112 14.68 -10.35 10.75
N SER A 113 15.05 -10.55 12.02
CA SER A 113 15.36 -11.87 12.59
C SER A 113 14.14 -12.74 12.85
#